data_AF-A0A4Q4DLT6-F1
#
_entry.id   AF-A0A4Q4DLT6-F1
#
_cell.length_a   1.000
_cell.length_b   1.000
_cell.length_c   1.000
_cell.angle_alpha   90.00
_cell.angle_beta   90.00
_cell.angle_gamma   90.00
#
_symmetry.space_group_name_H-M   'P 1'
#
loop_
_entity.id
_entity.type
_entity.pdbx_description
1 polymer ?
#
loop_
_entity_poly.entity_id
_entity_poly.type
_entity_poly.pdbx_seq_one_letter_code
_entity_poly.pdbx_strand_id
1 'polypeptide(L)'
;MSSTPRRSAPASRPSLRAPGASRSNALPAGAWWLWALGLAVAASRTANPLLLGLLVGVAGYVVAARRTDAPWARSYGAFIKLGLAVIVIRLLFSVFLGSPVPGERLLVTLPEVPLPDWAAGVRIGGRVTAEQLVFALYDGAKLATLLICVGAANALAAPARLLKSLPGALYEAGVAVVVAMTFAPNMVADAGRLRTARRLRGRPTGGIRAVLQIGLPVLEGALERSVAVAASMDARGYGRTAEVPRAVRTTTTALTLGGLLGVCAGSYALLAAEGAGYGLPLLGAGLAAALAGLRLGGRRSVRTRYRPDRWGVRAWLVAGSGAAVAALMIRAAAVDPAALHPGVVPLVAPVLPLWPAAGALLGLLPAFVAPVPTPSPVELPAQRKTAP
;
A
#
# COMPACT_ATOMS: atom_id res chain seq x y z
N MET A 1 -39.59 -5.32 55.82
CA MET A 1 -38.42 -6.20 56.06
C MET A 1 -37.52 -6.18 54.84
N SER A 2 -36.29 -5.69 55.05
CA SER A 2 -35.05 -5.86 54.26
C SER A 2 -35.06 -5.65 52.73
N SER A 3 -34.86 -4.40 52.31
CA SER A 3 -34.31 -4.05 50.99
C SER A 3 -32.78 -4.11 51.05
N THR A 4 -32.19 -5.11 50.41
CA THR A 4 -30.72 -5.27 50.31
C THR A 4 -30.17 -4.31 49.25
N PRO A 5 -29.24 -3.39 49.57
CA PRO A 5 -28.62 -2.56 48.54
C PRO A 5 -27.61 -3.40 47.75
N ARG A 6 -27.77 -3.46 46.42
CA ARG A 6 -26.77 -4.05 45.52
C ARG A 6 -25.48 -3.27 45.64
N ARG A 7 -24.44 -3.92 46.17
CA ARG A 7 -23.06 -3.41 46.19
C ARG A 7 -22.62 -3.10 44.76
N SER A 8 -22.29 -1.85 44.49
CA SER A 8 -21.54 -1.43 43.31
C SER A 8 -20.18 -2.09 43.34
N ALA A 9 -19.86 -2.87 42.30
CA ALA A 9 -18.53 -3.43 42.11
C ALA A 9 -17.51 -2.28 41.90
N PRO A 10 -16.30 -2.37 42.47
CA PRO A 10 -15.31 -1.32 42.34
C PRO A 10 -14.86 -1.16 40.88
N ALA A 11 -14.80 0.09 40.43
CA ALA A 11 -14.28 0.47 39.12
C ALA A 11 -12.87 -0.12 38.94
N SER A 12 -12.76 -1.07 38.02
CA SER A 12 -11.49 -1.66 37.61
C SER A 12 -10.55 -0.55 37.12
N ARG A 13 -9.34 -0.49 37.70
CA ARG A 13 -8.23 0.39 37.32
C ARG A 13 -8.12 0.50 35.79
N PRO A 14 -7.87 1.68 35.21
CA PRO A 14 -7.69 1.80 33.78
C PRO A 14 -6.40 1.07 33.39
N SER A 15 -6.54 -0.18 32.93
CA SER A 15 -5.50 -0.83 32.14
C SER A 15 -5.12 0.13 31.01
N LEU A 16 -3.84 0.28 30.70
CA LEU A 16 -3.28 1.03 29.57
C LEU A 16 -3.75 0.47 28.22
N ARG A 17 -5.06 0.40 28.00
CA ARG A 17 -5.70 0.01 26.76
C ARG A 17 -5.82 1.26 25.90
N ALA A 18 -5.32 1.16 24.67
CA ALA A 18 -5.49 2.23 23.70
C ALA A 18 -6.99 2.59 23.58
N PRO A 19 -7.37 3.88 23.61
CA PRO A 19 -8.76 4.28 23.59
C PRO A 19 -9.47 3.83 22.31
N GLY A 20 -10.79 3.60 22.40
CA GLY A 20 -11.62 3.25 21.25
C GLY A 20 -11.65 4.38 20.21
N ALA A 21 -11.73 3.99 18.94
CA ALA A 21 -11.79 4.92 17.81
C ALA A 21 -13.12 5.67 17.81
N SER A 22 -13.08 6.95 18.16
CA SER A 22 -14.17 7.90 17.95
C SER A 22 -13.92 8.72 16.68
N ARG A 23 -14.95 9.41 16.16
CA ARG A 23 -14.79 10.37 15.04
C ARG A 23 -13.77 11.49 15.33
N SER A 24 -13.48 11.78 16.61
CA SER A 24 -12.48 12.78 17.02
C SER A 24 -11.05 12.23 17.09
N ASN A 25 -10.88 10.90 17.17
CA ASN A 25 -9.58 10.21 17.28
C ASN A 25 -9.23 9.38 16.03
N ALA A 26 -9.99 9.51 14.95
CA ALA A 26 -9.71 8.79 13.72
C ALA A 26 -8.34 9.20 13.16
N LEU A 27 -7.45 8.21 12.96
CA LEU A 27 -6.15 8.44 12.34
C LEU A 27 -6.35 8.81 10.86
N PRO A 28 -5.70 9.89 10.38
CA PRO A 28 -5.65 10.20 8.96
C PRO A 28 -5.08 9.03 8.17
N ALA A 29 -5.69 8.72 7.02
CA ALA A 29 -5.19 7.68 6.12
C ALA A 29 -3.73 7.90 5.71
N GLY A 30 -3.34 9.17 5.53
CA GLY A 30 -1.96 9.55 5.21
C GLY A 30 -0.93 9.13 6.26
N ALA A 31 -1.29 9.07 7.55
CA ALA A 31 -0.35 8.67 8.60
C ALA A 31 0.04 7.19 8.48
N TRP A 32 -0.92 6.32 8.18
CA TRP A 32 -0.68 4.89 7.93
C TRP A 32 0.15 4.66 6.67
N TRP A 33 -0.10 5.45 5.62
CA TRP A 33 0.68 5.41 4.39
C TRP A 33 2.12 5.87 4.60
N LEU A 34 2.35 6.98 5.30
CA LEU A 34 3.70 7.44 5.64
C LEU A 34 4.44 6.41 6.50
N TRP A 35 3.75 5.80 7.46
CA TRP A 35 4.34 4.73 8.27
C TRP A 35 4.76 3.52 7.43
N ALA A 36 3.86 3.01 6.58
CA ALA A 36 4.13 1.87 5.72
C ALA A 36 5.20 2.16 4.66
N LEU A 37 5.23 3.37 4.11
CA LEU A 37 6.30 3.83 3.21
C LEU A 37 7.64 3.88 3.94
N GLY A 38 7.66 4.31 5.21
CA GLY A 38 8.87 4.26 6.04
C GLY A 38 9.41 2.84 6.22
N LEU A 39 8.53 1.87 6.49
CA LEU A 39 8.91 0.45 6.54
C LEU A 39 9.40 -0.07 5.17
N ALA A 40 8.76 0.34 4.07
CA ALA A 40 9.18 -0.05 2.73
C ALA A 40 10.57 0.54 2.37
N VAL A 41 10.84 1.79 2.74
CA VAL A 41 12.17 2.40 2.59
C VAL A 41 13.21 1.67 3.44
N ALA A 42 12.87 1.27 4.67
CA ALA A 42 13.74 0.43 5.48
C ALA A 42 14.03 -0.93 4.82
N ALA A 43 13.01 -1.62 4.30
CA ALA A 43 13.15 -2.89 3.60
C ALA A 43 13.98 -2.77 2.31
N SER A 44 13.91 -1.64 1.60
CA SER A 44 14.71 -1.44 0.38
C SER A 44 16.22 -1.29 0.65
N ARG A 45 16.60 -0.98 1.89
CA ARG A 45 18.00 -0.78 2.33
C ARG A 45 18.69 -2.02 2.89
N THR A 46 18.03 -3.17 2.93
CA THR A 46 18.60 -4.41 3.44
C THR A 46 18.27 -5.61 2.56
N ALA A 47 19.20 -6.56 2.49
CA ALA A 47 18.99 -7.91 1.96
C ALA A 47 19.04 -8.97 3.08
N ASN A 48 19.18 -8.57 4.34
CA ASN A 48 19.24 -9.49 5.47
C ASN A 48 17.85 -10.08 5.74
N PRO A 49 17.66 -11.40 5.57
CA PRO A 49 16.34 -12.04 5.69
C PRO A 49 15.75 -11.92 7.11
N LEU A 50 16.59 -11.83 8.15
CA LEU A 50 16.13 -11.71 9.54
C LEU A 50 15.53 -10.32 9.79
N LEU A 51 16.15 -9.26 9.26
CA LEU A 51 15.59 -7.91 9.33
C LEU A 51 14.32 -7.76 8.49
N LEU A 52 14.30 -8.35 7.29
CA LEU A 52 13.09 -8.38 6.45
C LEU A 52 11.95 -9.12 7.16
N GLY A 53 12.23 -10.27 7.76
CA GLY A 53 11.28 -11.01 8.58
C GLY A 53 10.77 -10.20 9.77
N LEU A 54 11.66 -9.46 10.44
CA LEU A 54 11.29 -8.57 11.54
C LEU A 54 10.35 -7.44 11.09
N LEU A 55 10.64 -6.79 9.95
CA LEU A 55 9.79 -5.75 9.37
C LEU A 55 8.40 -6.31 8.98
N VAL A 56 8.35 -7.52 8.39
CA VAL A 56 7.10 -8.23 8.11
C VAL A 56 6.34 -8.55 9.41
N GLY A 57 7.05 -8.98 10.46
CA GLY A 57 6.49 -9.24 11.77
C GLY A 57 5.89 -7.99 12.41
N VAL A 58 6.61 -6.87 12.37
CA VAL A 58 6.15 -5.56 12.87
C VAL A 58 4.90 -5.11 12.10
N ALA A 59 4.94 -5.18 10.76
CA ALA A 59 3.81 -4.82 9.92
C ALA A 59 2.59 -5.72 10.22
N GLY A 60 2.81 -7.03 10.30
CA GLY A 60 1.78 -8.02 10.60
C GLY A 60 1.16 -7.82 11.98
N TYR A 61 1.97 -7.53 13.01
CA TYR A 61 1.49 -7.26 14.36
C TYR A 61 0.63 -6.00 14.41
N VAL A 62 1.08 -4.90 13.81
CA VAL A 62 0.31 -3.64 13.75
C VAL A 62 -1.00 -3.84 13.01
N VAL A 63 -0.99 -4.55 11.87
CA VAL A 63 -2.21 -4.91 11.13
C VAL A 63 -3.13 -5.79 11.99
N ALA A 64 -2.62 -6.82 12.66
CA ALA A 64 -3.42 -7.69 13.50
C ALA A 64 -4.06 -6.93 14.67
N ALA A 65 -3.32 -6.02 15.30
CA ALA A 65 -3.79 -5.24 16.44
C ALA A 65 -4.77 -4.11 16.05
N ARG A 66 -4.72 -3.61 14.81
CA ARG A 66 -5.41 -2.36 14.41
C ARG A 66 -6.33 -2.49 13.19
N ARG A 67 -6.38 -3.65 12.52
CA ARG A 67 -7.31 -3.88 11.41
C ARG A 67 -8.77 -3.77 11.87
N THR A 68 -9.61 -3.14 11.06
CA THR A 68 -11.07 -3.08 11.24
C THR A 68 -11.73 -4.32 10.62
N ASP A 69 -12.96 -4.71 11.02
CA ASP A 69 -13.70 -5.87 10.45
C ASP A 69 -14.24 -5.66 9.01
N ALA A 70 -13.59 -4.82 8.23
CA ALA A 70 -14.06 -4.42 6.93
C ALA A 70 -13.47 -5.28 5.80
N PRO A 71 -14.11 -5.36 4.62
CA PRO A 71 -13.64 -6.20 3.51
C PRO A 71 -12.19 -5.92 3.08
N TRP A 72 -11.75 -4.65 3.14
CA TRP A 72 -10.38 -4.24 2.81
C TRP A 72 -9.33 -4.74 3.81
N ALA A 73 -9.71 -5.05 5.06
CA ALA A 73 -8.78 -5.59 6.05
C ALA A 73 -8.30 -7.01 5.71
N ARG A 74 -9.03 -7.72 4.84
CA ARG A 74 -8.61 -9.02 4.29
C ARG A 74 -7.55 -8.89 3.19
N SER A 75 -7.27 -7.68 2.69
CA SER A 75 -6.26 -7.44 1.66
C SER A 75 -4.85 -7.86 2.13
N TYR A 76 -4.52 -7.68 3.41
CA TYR A 76 -3.21 -8.04 3.95
C TYR A 76 -2.83 -9.51 3.67
N GLY A 77 -3.79 -10.43 3.87
CA GLY A 77 -3.58 -11.85 3.58
C GLY A 77 -3.34 -12.13 2.09
N ALA A 78 -3.98 -11.37 1.19
CA ALA A 78 -3.74 -11.48 -0.25
C ALA A 78 -2.34 -10.97 -0.63
N PHE A 79 -1.88 -9.87 -0.02
CA PHE A 79 -0.52 -9.35 -0.24
C PHE A 79 0.56 -10.29 0.30
N ILE A 80 0.36 -10.96 1.44
CA ILE A 80 1.26 -12.03 1.92
C ILE A 80 1.32 -13.19 0.92
N LYS A 81 0.17 -13.67 0.44
CA LYS A 81 0.12 -14.75 -0.57
C LYS A 81 0.84 -14.36 -1.86
N LEU A 82 0.66 -13.13 -2.31
CA LEU A 82 1.34 -12.61 -3.50
C LEU A 82 2.85 -12.48 -3.25
N GLY A 83 3.29 -12.05 -2.07
CA GLY A 83 4.70 -12.03 -1.69
C GLY A 83 5.34 -13.41 -1.66
N LEU A 84 4.62 -14.41 -1.13
CA LEU A 84 5.05 -15.80 -1.16
C LEU A 84 5.14 -16.33 -2.60
N ALA A 85 4.17 -15.99 -3.45
CA ALA A 85 4.22 -16.34 -4.86
C ALA A 85 5.43 -15.73 -5.58
N VAL A 86 5.79 -14.47 -5.26
CA VAL A 86 7.01 -13.83 -5.80
C VAL A 86 8.27 -14.58 -5.38
N ILE A 87 8.37 -15.02 -4.12
CA ILE A 87 9.51 -15.83 -3.65
C ILE A 87 9.58 -17.14 -4.42
N VAL A 88 8.46 -17.87 -4.53
CA VAL A 88 8.40 -19.15 -5.27
C VAL A 88 8.80 -18.97 -6.73
N ILE A 89 8.22 -17.99 -7.41
CA ILE A 89 8.54 -17.69 -8.81
C ILE A 89 10.02 -17.35 -8.97
N ARG A 90 10.59 -16.55 -8.05
CA ARG A 90 12.01 -16.17 -8.12
C ARG A 90 12.95 -17.34 -7.85
N LEU A 91 12.58 -18.25 -6.94
CA LEU A 91 13.30 -19.52 -6.74
C LEU A 91 13.23 -20.42 -7.97
N LEU A 92 12.05 -20.55 -8.59
CA LEU A 92 11.89 -21.32 -9.83
C LEU A 92 12.74 -20.74 -10.96
N PHE A 93 12.66 -19.42 -11.19
CA PHE A 93 13.53 -18.77 -12.18
C PHE A 93 15.00 -18.98 -11.88
N SER A 94 15.40 -18.89 -10.60
CA SER A 94 16.77 -19.17 -10.20
C SER A 94 17.18 -20.61 -10.54
N VAL A 95 16.33 -21.61 -10.27
CA VAL A 95 16.61 -23.02 -10.60
C VAL A 95 16.70 -23.25 -12.12
N PHE A 96 15.81 -22.64 -12.91
CA PHE A 96 15.71 -22.92 -14.35
C PHE A 96 16.67 -22.11 -15.23
N LEU A 97 16.94 -20.84 -14.91
CA LEU A 97 17.80 -19.94 -15.70
C LEU A 97 19.23 -19.89 -15.17
N GLY A 98 19.53 -20.67 -14.12
CA GLY A 98 20.79 -20.57 -13.40
C GLY A 98 20.99 -19.21 -12.75
N SER A 99 22.09 -19.05 -12.04
CA SER A 99 22.51 -17.75 -11.50
C SER A 99 23.99 -17.52 -11.81
N PRO A 100 24.42 -16.29 -12.12
CA PRO A 100 25.84 -15.95 -12.27
C PRO A 100 26.61 -15.96 -10.92
N VAL A 101 25.94 -16.29 -9.81
CA VAL A 101 26.56 -16.37 -8.48
C VAL A 101 27.49 -17.60 -8.40
N PRO A 102 28.78 -17.42 -8.10
CA PRO A 102 29.69 -18.55 -7.84
C PRO A 102 29.19 -19.36 -6.64
N GLY A 103 29.08 -20.67 -6.78
CA GLY A 103 28.63 -21.54 -5.68
C GLY A 103 29.42 -22.83 -5.63
N GLU A 104 29.87 -23.19 -4.44
CA GLU A 104 30.66 -24.40 -4.20
C GLU A 104 29.77 -25.59 -3.84
N ARG A 105 28.64 -25.36 -3.14
CA ARG A 105 27.73 -26.42 -2.68
C ARG A 105 26.68 -26.76 -3.74
N LEU A 106 26.97 -27.79 -4.51
CA LEU A 106 26.03 -28.35 -5.49
C LEU A 106 24.87 -29.08 -4.78
N LEU A 107 23.63 -28.74 -5.15
CA LEU A 107 22.44 -29.47 -4.70
C LEU A 107 21.95 -30.44 -5.77
N VAL A 108 21.72 -29.96 -6.99
CA VAL A 108 21.16 -30.73 -8.11
C VAL A 108 21.77 -30.25 -9.42
N THR A 109 21.95 -31.16 -10.38
CA THR A 109 22.33 -30.83 -11.76
C THR A 109 21.15 -31.08 -12.67
N LEU A 110 20.63 -30.02 -13.30
CA LEU A 110 19.63 -30.13 -14.37
C LEU A 110 20.35 -30.31 -15.72
N PRO A 111 19.75 -31.06 -16.67
CA PRO A 111 20.28 -31.17 -18.02
C PRO A 111 20.40 -29.78 -18.65
N GLU A 112 21.58 -29.45 -19.14
CA GLU A 112 21.88 -28.17 -19.77
C GLU A 112 21.42 -28.20 -21.23
N VAL A 113 20.61 -27.22 -21.62
CA VAL A 113 20.25 -27.03 -23.03
C VAL A 113 21.28 -26.09 -23.64
N PRO A 114 22.07 -26.52 -24.63
CA PRO A 114 23.02 -25.62 -25.28
C PRO A 114 22.24 -24.51 -25.99
N LEU A 115 22.39 -23.27 -25.51
CA LEU A 115 21.81 -22.11 -26.18
C LEU A 115 22.78 -21.59 -27.26
N PRO A 116 22.26 -21.03 -28.36
CA PRO A 116 23.11 -20.45 -29.42
C PRO A 116 23.86 -19.22 -28.91
N ASP A 117 24.98 -18.88 -29.55
CA ASP A 117 25.96 -17.88 -29.07
C ASP A 117 25.37 -16.47 -28.81
N TRP A 118 24.27 -16.11 -29.46
CA TRP A 118 23.55 -14.84 -29.21
C TRP A 118 22.84 -14.78 -27.85
N ALA A 119 22.65 -15.93 -27.19
CA ALA A 119 22.05 -16.09 -25.87
C ALA A 119 23.04 -16.61 -24.81
N ALA A 120 24.35 -16.49 -25.06
CA ALA A 120 25.42 -16.98 -24.17
C ALA A 120 25.40 -16.41 -22.73
N GLY A 121 24.61 -15.35 -22.48
CA GLY A 121 24.39 -14.78 -21.14
C GLY A 121 23.30 -15.46 -20.31
N VAL A 122 22.50 -16.37 -20.89
CA VAL A 122 21.41 -17.08 -20.20
C VAL A 122 21.68 -18.58 -20.31
N ARG A 123 21.83 -19.26 -19.16
CA ARG A 123 21.99 -20.72 -19.12
C ARG A 123 20.67 -21.36 -18.71
N ILE A 124 20.07 -22.17 -19.57
CA ILE A 124 18.85 -22.93 -19.20
C ILE A 124 19.30 -24.28 -18.62
N GLY A 125 19.08 -24.46 -17.32
CA GLY A 125 19.52 -25.65 -16.58
C GLY A 125 20.94 -25.54 -16.02
N GLY A 126 21.57 -26.70 -15.76
CA GLY A 126 22.92 -26.79 -15.20
C GLY A 126 22.97 -27.00 -13.69
N ARG A 127 24.09 -26.62 -13.06
CA ARG A 127 24.38 -26.83 -11.63
C ARG A 127 23.55 -25.86 -10.78
N VAL A 128 22.65 -26.38 -9.96
CA VAL A 128 21.91 -25.62 -8.94
C VAL A 128 22.70 -25.66 -7.64
N THR A 129 23.18 -24.51 -7.20
CA THR A 129 23.97 -24.38 -5.96
C THR A 129 23.12 -23.85 -4.80
N ALA A 130 23.54 -24.15 -3.57
CA ALA A 130 22.87 -23.64 -2.37
C ALA A 130 23.00 -22.10 -2.28
N GLU A 131 24.17 -21.56 -2.64
CA GLU A 131 24.48 -20.13 -2.65
C GLU A 131 23.52 -19.35 -3.57
N GLN A 132 23.27 -19.88 -4.78
CA GLN A 132 22.31 -19.36 -5.74
C GLN A 132 20.88 -19.28 -5.18
N LEU A 133 20.41 -20.36 -4.55
CA LEU A 133 19.05 -20.41 -4.02
C LEU A 133 18.87 -19.46 -2.84
N VAL A 134 19.87 -19.37 -1.97
CA VAL A 134 19.86 -18.43 -0.83
C VAL A 134 19.88 -16.98 -1.34
N PHE A 135 20.67 -16.67 -2.36
CA PHE A 135 20.67 -15.35 -3.00
C PHE A 135 19.29 -14.99 -3.58
N ALA A 136 18.69 -15.90 -4.35
CA ALA A 136 17.36 -15.72 -4.92
C ALA A 136 16.27 -15.58 -3.83
N LEU A 137 16.41 -16.32 -2.73
CA LEU A 137 15.53 -16.21 -1.57
C LEU A 137 15.64 -14.84 -0.91
N TYR A 138 16.84 -14.31 -0.70
CA TYR A 138 17.04 -12.99 -0.06
C TYR A 138 16.46 -11.86 -0.91
N ASP A 139 16.72 -11.88 -2.21
CA ASP A 139 16.13 -10.92 -3.14
C ASP A 139 14.59 -11.06 -3.22
N GLY A 140 14.09 -12.30 -3.27
CA GLY A 140 12.66 -12.59 -3.27
C GLY A 140 11.98 -12.09 -1.99
N ALA A 141 12.60 -12.31 -0.84
CA ALA A 141 12.13 -11.86 0.47
C ALA A 141 12.08 -10.32 0.53
N LYS A 142 13.05 -9.62 -0.09
CA LYS A 142 13.05 -8.16 -0.18
C LYS A 142 11.82 -7.65 -0.95
N LEU A 143 11.57 -8.20 -2.14
CA LEU A 143 10.40 -7.85 -2.95
C LEU A 143 9.08 -8.19 -2.24
N ALA A 144 9.00 -9.36 -1.60
CA ALA A 144 7.86 -9.77 -0.81
C ALA A 144 7.59 -8.81 0.37
N THR A 145 8.64 -8.36 1.06
CA THR A 145 8.51 -7.42 2.19
C THR A 145 7.97 -6.07 1.72
N LEU A 146 8.47 -5.53 0.61
CA LEU A 146 7.98 -4.29 0.02
C LEU A 146 6.48 -4.38 -0.29
N LEU A 147 6.08 -5.48 -0.91
CA LEU A 147 4.69 -5.77 -1.24
C LEU A 147 3.81 -5.93 0.02
N ILE A 148 4.30 -6.59 1.05
CA ILE A 148 3.60 -6.74 2.34
C ILE A 148 3.42 -5.38 3.03
N CYS A 149 4.40 -4.47 2.95
CA CYS A 149 4.27 -3.10 3.48
C CYS A 149 3.13 -2.34 2.77
N VAL A 150 3.01 -2.47 1.44
CA VAL A 150 1.88 -1.92 0.68
C VAL A 150 0.56 -2.56 1.11
N GLY A 151 0.55 -3.88 1.33
CA GLY A 151 -0.59 -4.59 1.88
C GLY A 151 -1.01 -4.08 3.26
N ALA A 152 -0.05 -3.78 4.13
CA ALA A 152 -0.31 -3.23 5.46
C ALA A 152 -0.96 -1.85 5.37
N ALA A 153 -0.47 -0.97 4.49
CA ALA A 153 -1.07 0.35 4.24
C ALA A 153 -2.54 0.23 3.82
N ASN A 154 -2.85 -0.66 2.87
CA ASN A 154 -4.20 -0.88 2.35
C ASN A 154 -5.14 -1.54 3.38
N ALA A 155 -4.60 -2.39 4.26
CA ALA A 155 -5.38 -3.03 5.32
C ALA A 155 -5.72 -2.06 6.46
N LEU A 156 -4.82 -1.12 6.77
CA LEU A 156 -4.96 -0.16 7.87
C LEU A 156 -5.69 1.13 7.45
N ALA A 157 -5.57 1.54 6.19
CA ALA A 157 -6.23 2.72 5.64
C ALA A 157 -7.03 2.38 4.39
N ALA A 158 -8.36 2.60 4.44
CA ALA A 158 -9.22 2.39 3.29
C ALA A 158 -8.81 3.33 2.12
N PRO A 159 -8.63 2.82 0.88
CA PRO A 159 -8.27 3.63 -0.29
C PRO A 159 -9.20 4.83 -0.52
N ALA A 160 -10.50 4.65 -0.26
CA ALA A 160 -11.49 5.72 -0.36
C ALA A 160 -11.25 6.88 0.64
N ARG A 161 -10.65 6.61 1.81
CA ARG A 161 -10.28 7.66 2.78
C ARG A 161 -9.03 8.43 2.32
N LEU A 162 -8.08 7.75 1.68
CA LEU A 162 -6.93 8.40 1.06
C LEU A 162 -7.38 9.39 -0.03
N LEU A 163 -8.32 8.97 -0.89
CA LEU A 163 -8.89 9.85 -1.93
C LEU A 163 -9.55 11.11 -1.33
N LYS A 164 -10.26 10.98 -0.20
CA LYS A 164 -10.85 12.14 0.51
C LYS A 164 -9.82 13.08 1.13
N SER A 165 -8.60 12.58 1.38
CA SER A 165 -7.50 13.39 1.91
C SER A 165 -6.63 14.07 0.83
N LEU A 166 -6.91 13.82 -0.45
CA LEU A 166 -6.17 14.45 -1.55
C LEU A 166 -6.36 15.99 -1.55
N PRO A 167 -5.31 16.75 -1.92
CA PRO A 167 -5.41 18.20 -2.06
C PRO A 167 -6.47 18.58 -3.11
N GLY A 168 -7.08 19.76 -2.94
CA GLY A 168 -8.14 20.24 -3.83
C GLY A 168 -7.75 20.32 -5.31
N ALA A 169 -6.46 20.41 -5.63
CA ALA A 169 -5.96 20.35 -7.00
C ALA A 169 -6.29 19.03 -7.72
N LEU A 170 -6.47 17.95 -6.96
CA LEU A 170 -6.83 16.63 -7.49
C LEU A 170 -8.33 16.34 -7.34
N TYR A 171 -9.16 17.35 -7.09
CA TYR A 171 -10.60 17.16 -6.87
C TYR A 171 -11.28 16.46 -8.04
N GLU A 172 -11.01 16.90 -9.27
CA GLU A 172 -11.61 16.32 -10.49
C GLU A 172 -11.21 14.85 -10.65
N ALA A 173 -9.91 14.55 -10.50
CA ALA A 173 -9.42 13.18 -10.51
C ALA A 173 -10.02 12.35 -9.37
N GLY A 174 -10.11 12.90 -8.16
CA GLY A 174 -10.68 12.23 -7.00
C GLY A 174 -12.17 11.89 -7.17
N VAL A 175 -12.95 12.81 -7.74
CA VAL A 175 -14.37 12.57 -8.08
C VAL A 175 -14.48 11.45 -9.12
N ALA A 176 -13.67 11.48 -10.18
CA ALA A 176 -13.65 10.41 -11.17
C ALA A 176 -13.35 9.04 -10.54
N VAL A 177 -12.36 8.95 -9.64
CA VAL A 177 -12.05 7.69 -8.96
C VAL A 177 -13.17 7.24 -8.02
N VAL A 178 -13.78 8.15 -7.25
CA VAL A 178 -14.90 7.81 -6.36
C VAL A 178 -16.11 7.30 -7.14
N VAL A 179 -16.41 7.95 -8.28
CA VAL A 179 -17.46 7.54 -9.21
C VAL A 179 -17.13 6.16 -9.80
N ALA A 180 -15.91 5.93 -10.25
CA ALA A 180 -15.46 4.64 -10.77
C ALA A 180 -15.55 3.52 -9.72
N MET A 181 -15.13 3.78 -8.48
CA MET A 181 -15.22 2.81 -7.37
C MET A 181 -16.67 2.43 -7.04
N THR A 182 -17.63 3.31 -7.32
CA THR A 182 -19.06 3.04 -7.13
C THR A 182 -19.65 2.28 -8.31
N PHE A 183 -19.24 2.62 -9.54
CA PHE A 183 -19.75 1.97 -10.75
C PHE A 183 -19.14 0.61 -11.04
N ALA A 184 -17.87 0.38 -10.71
CA ALA A 184 -17.19 -0.90 -10.92
C ALA A 184 -17.96 -2.11 -10.37
N PRO A 185 -18.40 -2.14 -9.08
CA PRO A 185 -19.17 -3.28 -8.58
C PRO A 185 -20.52 -3.44 -9.29
N ASN A 186 -21.16 -2.35 -9.69
CA ASN A 186 -22.42 -2.39 -10.43
C ASN A 186 -22.22 -3.02 -11.82
N MET A 187 -21.16 -2.64 -12.54
CA MET A 187 -20.82 -3.23 -13.85
C MET A 187 -20.54 -4.73 -13.75
N VAL A 188 -19.86 -5.18 -12.69
CA VAL A 188 -19.62 -6.61 -12.43
C VAL A 188 -20.94 -7.34 -12.19
N ALA A 189 -21.84 -6.77 -11.39
CA ALA A 189 -23.14 -7.34 -11.14
C ALA A 189 -23.98 -7.43 -12.43
N ASP A 190 -23.95 -6.40 -13.27
CA ASP A 190 -24.65 -6.36 -14.56
C ASP A 190 -24.13 -7.44 -15.53
N ALA A 191 -22.80 -7.55 -15.66
CA ALA A 191 -22.15 -8.58 -16.44
C ALA A 191 -22.52 -9.99 -15.93
N GLY A 192 -22.60 -10.17 -14.61
CA GLY A 192 -23.08 -11.39 -13.97
C GLY A 192 -24.53 -11.72 -14.36
N ARG A 193 -25.44 -10.76 -14.27
CA ARG A 193 -26.86 -10.93 -14.67
C ARG A 193 -26.99 -11.30 -16.15
N LEU A 194 -26.21 -10.64 -17.01
CA LEU A 194 -26.22 -10.90 -18.45
C LEU A 194 -25.65 -12.29 -18.79
N ARG A 195 -24.59 -12.72 -18.09
CA ARG A 195 -24.03 -14.07 -18.22
C ARG A 195 -25.05 -15.13 -17.82
N THR A 196 -25.78 -14.92 -16.73
CA THR A 196 -26.85 -15.82 -16.28
C THR A 196 -28.01 -15.86 -17.28
N ALA A 197 -28.47 -14.71 -17.78
CA ALA A 197 -29.53 -14.65 -18.79
C ALA A 197 -29.15 -15.39 -20.09
N ARG A 198 -27.88 -15.30 -20.51
CA ARG A 198 -27.37 -16.05 -21.66
C ARG A 198 -27.34 -17.55 -21.41
N ARG A 199 -26.89 -17.97 -20.23
CA ARG A 199 -26.91 -19.39 -19.82
C ARG A 199 -28.34 -19.95 -19.86
N LEU A 200 -29.32 -19.20 -19.37
CA LEU A 200 -30.74 -19.60 -19.42
C LEU A 200 -31.30 -19.66 -20.85
N ARG A 201 -30.73 -18.90 -21.79
CA ARG A 201 -31.09 -18.92 -23.22
C ARG A 201 -30.29 -19.94 -24.04
N GLY A 202 -29.58 -20.88 -23.39
CA GLY A 202 -28.76 -21.90 -24.06
C GLY A 202 -27.56 -21.33 -24.84
N ARG A 203 -27.19 -20.07 -24.63
CA ARG A 203 -26.10 -19.42 -25.36
C ARG A 203 -24.76 -19.68 -24.67
N PRO A 204 -23.67 -19.90 -25.43
CA PRO A 204 -22.35 -20.09 -24.86
C PRO A 204 -21.91 -18.85 -24.08
N THR A 205 -21.33 -19.08 -22.89
CA THR A 205 -20.87 -18.02 -21.97
C THR A 205 -19.35 -17.82 -21.97
N GLY A 206 -18.63 -18.57 -22.81
CA GLY A 206 -17.17 -18.51 -22.96
C GLY A 206 -16.73 -18.08 -24.37
N GLY A 207 -15.48 -17.63 -24.48
CA GLY A 207 -14.86 -17.19 -25.73
C GLY A 207 -14.99 -15.69 -26.03
N ILE A 208 -14.15 -15.20 -26.95
CA ILE A 208 -14.04 -13.78 -27.33
C ILE A 208 -15.39 -13.22 -27.79
N ARG A 209 -16.14 -14.01 -28.57
CA ARG A 209 -17.47 -13.62 -29.07
C ARG A 209 -18.49 -13.47 -27.94
N ALA A 210 -18.44 -14.30 -26.91
CA ALA A 210 -19.30 -14.16 -25.74
C ALA A 210 -18.92 -12.92 -24.93
N VAL A 211 -17.62 -12.63 -24.79
CA VAL A 211 -17.13 -11.42 -24.11
C VAL A 211 -17.61 -10.16 -24.83
N LEU A 212 -17.47 -10.07 -26.16
CA LEU A 212 -17.94 -8.90 -26.93
C LEU A 212 -19.46 -8.71 -26.79
N GLN A 213 -20.23 -9.80 -26.85
CA GLN A 213 -21.69 -9.72 -26.77
C GLN A 213 -22.22 -9.48 -25.35
N ILE A 214 -21.44 -9.76 -24.30
CA ILE A 214 -21.75 -9.38 -22.92
C ILE A 214 -21.24 -7.96 -22.64
N GLY A 215 -20.08 -7.59 -23.19
CA GLY A 215 -19.44 -6.31 -23.01
C GLY A 215 -20.24 -5.16 -23.61
N LEU A 216 -20.75 -5.32 -24.84
CA LEU A 216 -21.45 -4.24 -25.53
C LEU A 216 -22.69 -3.72 -24.75
N PRO A 217 -23.63 -4.57 -24.25
CA PRO A 217 -24.75 -4.08 -23.46
C PRO A 217 -24.35 -3.51 -22.09
N VAL A 218 -23.27 -4.04 -21.50
CA VAL A 218 -22.76 -3.52 -20.22
C VAL A 218 -22.14 -2.14 -20.41
N LEU A 219 -21.46 -1.90 -21.54
CA LEU A 219 -20.93 -0.59 -21.90
C LEU A 219 -22.06 0.41 -22.20
N GLU A 220 -23.09 -0.01 -22.93
CA GLU A 220 -24.30 0.79 -23.17
C GLU A 220 -24.94 1.23 -21.84
N GLY A 221 -25.23 0.28 -20.93
CA GLY A 221 -25.77 0.61 -19.61
C GLY A 221 -24.80 1.43 -18.73
N ALA A 222 -23.49 1.30 -18.92
CA ALA A 222 -22.51 2.16 -18.25
C ALA A 222 -22.53 3.59 -18.81
N LEU A 223 -22.72 3.77 -20.12
CA LEU A 223 -22.84 5.08 -20.76
C LEU A 223 -24.11 5.80 -20.30
N GLU A 224 -25.26 5.13 -20.28
CA GLU A 224 -26.52 5.71 -19.79
C GLU A 224 -26.39 6.20 -18.34
N ARG A 225 -25.81 5.38 -17.46
CA ARG A 225 -25.55 5.78 -16.07
C ARG A 225 -24.55 6.91 -15.93
N SER A 226 -23.52 6.94 -16.78
CA SER A 226 -22.53 8.02 -16.78
C SER A 226 -23.18 9.34 -17.17
N VAL A 227 -24.05 9.34 -18.19
CA VAL A 227 -24.84 10.51 -18.61
C VAL A 227 -25.79 10.96 -17.49
N ALA A 228 -26.51 10.02 -16.86
CA ALA A 228 -27.42 10.34 -15.75
C ALA A 228 -26.68 10.94 -14.55
N VAL A 229 -25.51 10.40 -14.20
CA VAL A 229 -24.68 10.96 -13.12
C VAL A 229 -24.13 12.32 -13.50
N ALA A 230 -23.65 12.51 -14.73
CA ALA A 230 -23.18 13.81 -15.21
C ALA A 230 -24.29 14.88 -15.12
N ALA A 231 -25.50 14.58 -15.58
CA ALA A 231 -26.65 15.47 -15.48
C ALA A 231 -26.98 15.82 -14.00
N SER A 232 -26.95 14.83 -13.11
CA SER A 232 -27.18 15.06 -11.68
C SER A 232 -26.08 15.90 -11.00
N MET A 233 -24.83 15.78 -11.48
CA MET A 233 -23.68 16.53 -10.99
C MET A 233 -23.78 17.99 -11.43
N ASP A 234 -24.14 18.23 -12.69
CA ASP A 234 -24.33 19.58 -13.24
C ASP A 234 -25.47 20.32 -12.51
N ALA A 235 -26.61 19.65 -12.29
CA ALA A 235 -27.73 20.20 -11.51
C ALA A 235 -27.35 20.59 -10.07
N ARG A 236 -26.38 19.88 -9.46
CA ARG A 236 -25.85 20.17 -8.12
C ARG A 236 -24.72 21.21 -8.13
N GLY A 237 -24.36 21.75 -9.30
CA GLY A 237 -23.31 22.75 -9.47
C GLY A 237 -21.88 22.20 -9.39
N TYR A 238 -21.68 20.90 -9.60
CA TYR A 238 -20.33 20.35 -9.77
C TYR A 238 -19.67 20.93 -11.04
N GLY A 239 -18.35 21.13 -11.01
CA GLY A 239 -17.60 21.67 -12.17
C GLY A 239 -17.46 23.20 -12.19
N ARG A 240 -18.14 23.94 -11.30
CA ARG A 240 -17.86 25.37 -11.10
C ARG A 240 -16.48 25.56 -10.49
N THR A 241 -15.54 26.01 -11.31
CA THR A 241 -14.19 26.39 -10.88
C THR A 241 -14.20 27.86 -10.47
N ALA A 242 -13.43 28.22 -9.44
CA ALA A 242 -13.21 29.63 -9.15
C ALA A 242 -12.43 30.26 -10.30
N GLU A 243 -12.83 31.44 -10.76
CA GLU A 243 -12.05 32.22 -11.72
C GLU A 243 -10.70 32.59 -11.09
N VAL A 244 -9.62 32.07 -11.66
CA VAL A 244 -8.26 32.20 -11.11
C VAL A 244 -7.37 32.87 -12.16
N PRO A 245 -6.56 33.87 -11.79
CA PRO A 245 -5.69 34.56 -12.73
C PRO A 245 -4.80 33.60 -13.52
N ARG A 246 -4.56 33.90 -14.81
CA ARG A 246 -3.73 33.07 -15.71
C ARG A 246 -2.34 32.79 -15.14
N ALA A 247 -1.75 33.74 -14.41
CA ALA A 247 -0.46 33.58 -13.75
C ALA A 247 -0.48 32.48 -12.69
N VAL A 248 -1.51 32.44 -11.84
CA VAL A 248 -1.66 31.36 -10.84
C VAL A 248 -1.88 30.02 -11.54
N ARG A 249 -2.52 30.02 -12.73
CA ARG A 249 -2.67 28.80 -13.56
C ARG A 249 -1.33 28.24 -14.01
N THR A 250 -0.53 29.05 -14.68
CA THR A 250 0.77 28.65 -15.20
C THR A 250 1.76 28.32 -14.09
N THR A 251 1.79 29.10 -13.00
CA THR A 251 2.65 28.82 -11.85
C THR A 251 2.32 27.49 -11.18
N THR A 252 1.03 27.16 -10.99
CA THR A 252 0.64 25.83 -10.49
C THR A 252 1.14 24.74 -11.41
N THR A 253 0.88 24.82 -12.73
CA THR A 253 1.30 23.80 -13.69
C THR A 253 2.83 23.62 -13.69
N ALA A 254 3.57 24.73 -13.72
CA ALA A 254 5.02 24.73 -13.69
C ALA A 254 5.57 24.13 -12.39
N LEU A 255 5.02 24.51 -11.22
CA LEU A 255 5.40 23.95 -9.93
C LEU A 255 5.07 22.46 -9.82
N THR A 256 3.89 22.02 -10.30
CA THR A 256 3.51 20.61 -10.24
C THR A 256 4.33 19.74 -11.18
N LEU A 257 4.52 20.16 -12.45
CA LEU A 257 5.28 19.39 -13.43
C LEU A 257 6.78 19.44 -13.12
N GLY A 258 7.32 20.64 -12.86
CA GLY A 258 8.71 20.80 -12.47
C GLY A 258 9.03 20.08 -11.16
N GLY A 259 8.10 20.09 -10.19
CA GLY A 259 8.22 19.32 -8.97
C GLY A 259 8.24 17.81 -9.21
N LEU A 260 7.33 17.28 -10.04
CA LEU A 260 7.32 15.86 -10.40
C LEU A 260 8.61 15.44 -11.11
N LEU A 261 9.07 16.25 -12.07
CA LEU A 261 10.33 16.00 -12.77
C LEU A 261 11.52 16.05 -11.82
N GLY A 262 11.53 17.00 -10.88
CA GLY A 262 12.55 17.08 -9.82
C GLY A 262 12.54 15.87 -8.90
N VAL A 263 11.36 15.33 -8.55
CA VAL A 263 11.24 14.09 -7.77
C VAL A 263 11.79 12.90 -8.55
N CYS A 264 11.48 12.77 -9.84
CA CYS A 264 12.02 11.71 -10.70
C CYS A 264 13.55 11.82 -10.81
N ALA A 265 14.06 13.00 -11.13
CA ALA A 265 15.50 13.26 -11.26
C ALA A 265 16.25 13.06 -9.94
N GLY A 266 15.70 13.53 -8.82
CA GLY A 266 16.27 13.33 -7.49
C GLY A 266 16.28 11.85 -7.07
N SER A 267 15.19 11.11 -7.36
CA SER A 267 15.13 9.67 -7.09
C SER A 267 16.14 8.89 -7.93
N TYR A 268 16.30 9.24 -9.21
CA TYR A 268 17.32 8.67 -10.07
C TYR A 268 18.73 8.96 -9.57
N ALA A 269 19.01 10.22 -9.20
CA ALA A 269 20.31 10.63 -8.65
C ALA A 269 20.66 9.89 -7.35
N LEU A 270 19.67 9.61 -6.48
CA LEU A 270 19.89 8.80 -5.28
C LEU A 270 20.19 7.32 -5.56
N LEU A 271 19.83 6.82 -6.75
CA LEU A 271 20.14 5.47 -7.20
C LEU A 271 21.45 5.41 -8.01
N ALA A 272 21.89 6.52 -8.57
CA ALA A 272 23.14 6.63 -9.30
C ALA A 272 24.35 6.72 -8.36
N ALA A 273 25.45 6.03 -8.70
CA ALA A 273 26.66 5.99 -7.87
C ALA A 273 27.28 7.38 -7.61
N GLU A 274 27.18 8.28 -8.59
CA GLU A 274 27.75 9.65 -8.51
C GLU A 274 26.72 10.70 -8.05
N GLY A 275 25.45 10.33 -7.90
CA GLY A 275 24.35 11.27 -7.64
C GLY A 275 24.06 11.56 -6.16
N ALA A 276 24.82 10.96 -5.24
CA ALA A 276 24.56 11.01 -3.81
C ALA A 276 24.56 12.44 -3.22
N GLY A 277 25.40 13.34 -3.73
CA GLY A 277 25.56 14.70 -3.20
C GLY A 277 24.41 15.65 -3.53
N TYR A 278 23.81 15.52 -4.72
CA TYR A 278 22.74 16.42 -5.20
C TYR A 278 21.37 15.75 -5.29
N GLY A 279 21.28 14.42 -5.20
CA GLY A 279 20.01 13.70 -5.31
C GLY A 279 19.02 14.04 -4.19
N LEU A 280 19.51 14.15 -2.94
CA LEU A 280 18.69 14.47 -1.77
C LEU A 280 18.14 15.91 -1.78
N PRO A 281 18.96 16.96 -2.04
CA PRO A 281 18.43 18.32 -2.16
C PRO A 281 17.53 18.48 -3.39
N LEU A 282 17.83 17.83 -4.52
CA LEU A 282 16.98 17.86 -5.71
C LEU A 282 15.62 17.19 -5.47
N LEU A 283 15.61 16.03 -4.81
CA LEU A 283 14.38 15.34 -4.40
C LEU A 283 13.56 16.22 -3.45
N GLY A 284 14.20 16.84 -2.47
CA GLY A 284 13.56 17.75 -1.51
C GLY A 284 12.95 18.98 -2.18
N ALA A 285 13.70 19.63 -3.08
CA ALA A 285 13.22 20.77 -3.86
C ALA A 285 12.07 20.39 -4.80
N GLY A 286 12.18 19.25 -5.50
CA GLY A 286 11.13 18.71 -6.35
C GLY A 286 9.84 18.42 -5.56
N LEU A 287 9.96 17.77 -4.41
CA LEU A 287 8.83 17.50 -3.53
C LEU A 287 8.18 18.79 -3.02
N ALA A 288 8.99 19.77 -2.58
CA ALA A 288 8.50 21.06 -2.12
C ALA A 288 7.77 21.83 -3.24
N ALA A 289 8.33 21.84 -4.46
CA ALA A 289 7.70 22.45 -5.63
C ALA A 289 6.37 21.76 -5.98
N ALA A 290 6.34 20.42 -5.99
CA ALA A 290 5.11 19.66 -6.25
C ALA A 290 4.03 19.95 -5.20
N LEU A 291 4.38 19.96 -3.91
CA LEU A 291 3.47 20.28 -2.81
C LEU A 291 2.98 21.74 -2.88
N ALA A 292 3.86 22.68 -3.21
CA ALA A 292 3.49 24.08 -3.41
C ALA A 292 2.52 24.24 -4.59
N GLY A 293 2.78 23.57 -5.71
CA GLY A 293 1.90 23.52 -6.87
C GLY A 293 0.51 22.97 -6.51
N LEU A 294 0.45 21.82 -5.81
CA LEU A 294 -0.80 21.22 -5.35
C LEU A 294 -1.56 22.11 -4.34
N ARG A 295 -0.84 22.79 -3.43
CA ARG A 295 -1.45 23.72 -2.46
C ARG A 295 -2.02 24.95 -3.15
N LEU A 296 -1.31 25.50 -4.13
CA LEU A 296 -1.76 26.63 -4.94
C LEU A 296 -2.98 26.25 -5.80
N GLY A 297 -2.95 25.06 -6.43
CA GLY A 297 -4.07 24.50 -7.17
C GLY A 297 -5.29 24.19 -6.30
N GLY A 298 -5.08 23.85 -5.03
CA GLY A 298 -6.15 23.62 -4.06
C GLY A 298 -7.00 24.86 -3.76
N ARG A 299 -6.47 26.08 -3.98
CA ARG A 299 -7.22 27.33 -3.80
C ARG A 299 -8.33 27.54 -4.85
N ARG A 300 -8.36 26.74 -5.92
CA ARG A 300 -9.38 26.83 -6.99
C ARG A 300 -10.67 26.07 -6.68
N SER A 301 -10.65 25.21 -5.67
CA SER A 301 -11.77 24.33 -5.32
C SER A 301 -12.71 25.02 -4.33
N VAL A 302 -13.92 25.33 -4.78
CA VAL A 302 -15.00 25.81 -3.91
C VAL A 302 -15.50 24.64 -3.06
N ARG A 303 -15.15 24.62 -1.76
CA ARG A 303 -15.58 23.56 -0.83
C ARG A 303 -16.81 24.01 -0.04
N THR A 304 -17.92 23.28 -0.18
CA THR A 304 -19.17 23.62 0.51
C THR A 304 -19.31 23.00 1.91
N ARG A 305 -18.67 21.86 2.21
CA ARG A 305 -18.35 21.38 3.58
C ARG A 305 -17.66 20.01 3.53
N TYR A 306 -16.36 19.98 3.78
CA TYR A 306 -15.64 18.77 4.21
C TYR A 306 -14.98 19.08 5.55
N ARG A 307 -15.25 18.28 6.58
CA ARG A 307 -14.52 18.34 7.86
C ARG A 307 -13.38 17.32 7.77
N PRO A 308 -12.14 17.75 7.51
CA PRO A 308 -11.00 16.84 7.44
C PRO A 308 -10.73 16.19 8.80
N ASP A 309 -10.22 14.96 8.77
CA ASP A 309 -9.64 14.32 9.95
C ASP A 309 -8.48 15.19 10.45
N ARG A 310 -8.47 15.49 11.75
CA ARG A 310 -7.45 16.36 12.36
C ARG A 310 -6.13 15.59 12.46
N TRP A 311 -5.04 16.20 12.00
CA TRP A 311 -3.70 15.66 12.18
C TRP A 311 -3.23 15.92 13.62
N GLY A 312 -3.62 15.04 14.54
CA GLY A 312 -3.25 15.14 15.95
C GLY A 312 -1.87 14.54 16.27
N VAL A 313 -1.48 14.63 17.54
CA VAL A 313 -0.21 14.06 18.05
C VAL A 313 -0.06 12.58 17.71
N ARG A 314 -1.13 11.80 17.79
CA ARG A 314 -1.12 10.37 17.42
C ARG A 314 -0.78 10.13 15.95
N ALA A 315 -1.27 10.98 15.05
CA ALA A 315 -0.95 10.89 13.63
C ALA A 315 0.53 11.19 13.38
N TRP A 316 1.09 12.19 14.07
CA TRP A 316 2.52 12.49 14.06
C TRP A 316 3.36 11.35 14.63
N LEU A 317 2.93 10.72 15.72
CA LEU A 317 3.64 9.59 16.31
C LEU A 317 3.65 8.38 15.37
N VAL A 318 2.52 8.06 14.72
CA VAL A 318 2.45 6.96 13.75
C VAL A 318 3.33 7.26 12.53
N ALA A 319 3.15 8.41 11.87
CA ALA A 319 3.95 8.78 10.71
C ALA A 319 5.45 8.91 11.06
N GLY A 320 5.75 9.54 12.20
CA GLY A 320 7.09 9.73 12.72
C GLY A 320 7.78 8.43 13.07
N SER A 321 7.06 7.42 13.57
CA SER A 321 7.65 6.11 13.85
C SER A 321 8.15 5.40 12.57
N GLY A 322 7.39 5.45 11.48
CA GLY A 322 7.85 4.88 10.20
C GLY A 322 8.98 5.71 9.58
N ALA A 323 8.92 7.04 9.68
CA ALA A 323 10.02 7.91 9.24
C ALA A 323 11.31 7.66 10.04
N ALA A 324 11.20 7.43 11.35
CA ALA A 324 12.34 7.08 12.21
C ALA A 324 12.94 5.72 11.82
N VAL A 325 12.10 4.69 11.59
CA VAL A 325 12.56 3.38 11.08
C VAL A 325 13.34 3.54 9.77
N ALA A 326 12.81 4.32 8.83
CA ALA A 326 13.47 4.61 7.56
C ALA A 326 14.82 5.32 7.75
N ALA A 327 14.85 6.38 8.55
CA ALA A 327 16.07 7.16 8.82
C ALA A 327 17.15 6.34 9.51
N LEU A 328 16.79 5.53 10.51
CA LEU A 328 17.71 4.65 11.23
C LEU A 328 18.26 3.55 10.32
N MET A 329 17.44 2.98 9.43
CA MET A 329 17.91 1.99 8.45
C MET A 329 18.81 2.59 7.37
N ILE A 330 18.52 3.81 6.92
CA ILE A 330 19.42 4.56 6.02
C ILE A 330 20.74 4.85 6.72
N ARG A 331 20.71 5.27 7.99
CA ARG A 331 21.93 5.51 8.78
C ARG A 331 22.71 4.21 9.01
N ALA A 332 22.03 3.10 9.31
CA ALA A 332 22.66 1.79 9.45
C ALA A 332 23.38 1.39 8.17
N ALA A 333 22.74 1.59 7.01
CA ALA A 333 23.34 1.29 5.71
C ALA A 333 24.58 2.14 5.41
N ALA A 334 24.69 3.32 6.00
CA ALA A 334 25.88 4.18 5.86
C ALA A 334 27.00 3.85 6.86
N VAL A 335 26.68 3.28 8.03
CA VAL A 335 27.67 2.93 9.07
C VAL A 335 28.27 1.55 8.81
N ASP A 336 27.42 0.57 8.53
CA ASP A 336 27.83 -0.83 8.33
C ASP A 336 27.00 -1.47 7.20
N PRO A 337 27.40 -1.26 5.93
CA PRO A 337 26.72 -1.84 4.78
C PRO A 337 26.74 -3.38 4.79
N ALA A 338 27.79 -3.99 5.35
CA ALA A 338 28.02 -5.43 5.35
C ALA A 338 27.01 -6.16 6.25
N ALA A 339 26.67 -5.59 7.41
CA ALA A 339 25.63 -6.14 8.29
C ALA A 339 24.22 -6.16 7.66
N LEU A 340 23.93 -5.24 6.73
CA LEU A 340 22.63 -5.16 6.04
C LEU A 340 22.56 -6.00 4.77
N HIS A 341 23.70 -6.39 4.20
CA HIS A 341 23.81 -7.17 2.97
C HIS A 341 24.73 -8.38 3.22
N PRO A 342 24.24 -9.38 3.96
CA PRO A 342 25.03 -10.58 4.23
C PRO A 342 25.40 -11.26 2.90
N GLY A 343 26.68 -11.57 2.74
CA GLY A 343 27.20 -12.32 1.59
C GLY A 343 26.63 -13.74 1.56
N VAL A 344 26.49 -14.27 0.34
CA VAL A 344 26.11 -15.67 0.10
C VAL A 344 27.30 -16.56 -0.24
N VAL A 345 28.49 -15.97 -0.44
CA VAL A 345 29.76 -16.66 -0.71
C VAL A 345 30.82 -16.10 0.25
N PRO A 346 31.35 -16.89 1.20
CA PRO A 346 30.94 -18.24 1.56
C PRO A 346 29.55 -18.29 2.22
N LEU A 347 28.90 -19.46 2.18
CA LEU A 347 27.57 -19.66 2.76
C LEU A 347 27.64 -19.66 4.30
N VAL A 348 27.38 -18.51 4.92
CA VAL A 348 27.36 -18.29 6.36
C VAL A 348 25.97 -17.79 6.79
N ALA A 349 25.48 -18.26 7.94
CA ALA A 349 24.20 -17.82 8.46
C ALA A 349 24.23 -16.32 8.77
N PRO A 350 23.25 -15.53 8.30
CA PRO A 350 23.22 -14.11 8.57
C PRO A 350 22.97 -13.87 10.06
N VAL A 351 23.73 -12.93 10.64
CA VAL A 351 23.53 -12.48 12.03
C VAL A 351 22.48 -11.37 12.04
N LEU A 352 21.69 -11.26 13.12
CA LEU A 352 20.75 -10.17 13.31
C LEU A 352 21.50 -8.95 13.87
N PRO A 353 21.67 -7.85 13.10
CA PRO A 353 22.30 -6.66 13.65
C PRO A 353 21.34 -5.98 14.63
N LEU A 354 21.76 -5.91 15.90
CA LEU A 354 20.89 -5.49 17.01
C LEU A 354 20.44 -4.03 16.90
N TRP A 355 21.31 -3.14 16.43
CA TRP A 355 20.99 -1.72 16.31
C TRP A 355 19.94 -1.42 15.21
N PRO A 356 20.09 -1.91 13.97
CA PRO A 356 19.02 -1.87 12.96
C PRO A 356 17.73 -2.56 13.40
N ALA A 357 17.84 -3.71 14.09
CA ALA A 357 16.69 -4.43 14.61
C ALA A 357 15.92 -3.59 15.65
N ALA A 358 16.62 -2.94 16.59
CA ALA A 358 16.01 -2.02 17.54
C ALA A 358 15.33 -0.82 16.85
N GLY A 359 15.96 -0.30 15.79
CA GLY A 359 15.34 0.74 14.94
C GLY A 359 14.03 0.28 14.29
N ALA A 360 14.00 -0.94 13.74
CA ALA A 360 12.79 -1.52 13.14
C ALA A 360 11.64 -1.70 14.15
N LEU A 361 11.95 -1.97 15.43
CA LEU A 361 10.94 -2.10 16.49
C LEU A 361 10.21 -0.79 16.80
N LEU A 362 10.77 0.39 16.46
CA LEU A 362 10.03 1.65 16.55
C LEU A 362 8.76 1.62 15.67
N GLY A 363 8.76 0.82 14.61
CA GLY A 363 7.60 0.58 13.76
C GLY A 363 6.41 -0.06 14.49
N LEU A 364 6.60 -0.61 15.69
CA LEU A 364 5.51 -1.14 16.55
C LEU A 364 4.75 -0.05 17.30
N LEU A 365 5.26 1.18 17.36
CA LEU A 365 4.63 2.28 18.08
C LEU A 365 3.14 2.49 17.73
N PRO A 366 2.68 2.38 16.47
CA PRO A 366 1.26 2.46 16.13
C PRO A 366 0.41 1.39 16.81
N ALA A 367 0.97 0.21 17.11
CA ALA A 367 0.25 -0.84 17.84
C ALA A 367 -0.11 -0.42 19.27
N PHE A 368 0.50 0.62 19.84
CA PHE A 368 0.17 1.12 21.19
C PHE A 368 -0.55 2.47 21.15
N VAL A 369 -0.20 3.33 20.18
CA VAL A 369 -0.70 4.71 20.12
C VAL A 369 -1.98 4.84 19.28
N ALA A 370 -2.18 3.97 18.29
CA ALA A 370 -3.38 4.04 17.46
C ALA A 370 -4.62 3.62 18.26
N PRO A 371 -5.74 4.37 18.19
CA PRO A 371 -6.98 3.93 18.80
C PRO A 371 -7.48 2.58 18.26
N VAL A 372 -8.06 1.76 19.13
CA VAL A 372 -8.64 0.46 18.75
C VAL A 372 -9.90 0.71 17.93
N PRO A 373 -10.11 0.07 16.77
CA PRO A 373 -11.38 0.14 16.07
C PRO A 373 -12.53 -0.25 17.00
N THR A 374 -13.58 0.56 17.09
CA THR A 374 -14.82 0.11 17.72
C THR A 374 -15.43 -0.98 16.84
N PRO A 375 -15.81 -2.15 17.39
CA PRO A 375 -16.56 -3.13 16.63
C PRO A 375 -17.81 -2.46 16.07
N SER A 376 -18.09 -2.70 14.78
CA SER A 376 -19.32 -2.22 14.17
C SER A 376 -20.50 -2.72 15.01
N PRO A 377 -21.50 -1.89 15.33
CA PRO A 377 -22.69 -2.39 16.00
C PRO A 377 -23.27 -3.47 15.10
N VAL A 378 -23.34 -4.70 15.62
CA VAL A 378 -24.13 -5.76 15.02
C VAL A 378 -25.54 -5.18 14.95
N GLU A 379 -26.03 -4.97 13.73
CA GLU A 379 -27.39 -4.56 13.48
C GLU A 379 -28.27 -5.70 13.97
N LEU A 380 -28.67 -5.63 15.25
CA LEU A 380 -29.64 -6.56 15.83
C LEU A 380 -30.87 -6.50 14.91
N PRO A 381 -31.34 -7.63 14.38
CA PRO A 381 -32.48 -7.63 13.47
C PRO A 381 -33.62 -6.90 14.17
N ALA A 382 -34.10 -5.83 13.54
CA ALA A 382 -35.14 -4.98 14.08
C ALA A 382 -36.28 -5.88 14.57
N GLN A 383 -36.49 -5.92 15.89
CA GLN A 383 -37.66 -6.57 16.46
C GLN A 383 -38.87 -5.91 15.80
N ARG A 384 -39.54 -6.65 14.90
CA ARG A 384 -40.85 -6.26 14.41
C ARG A 384 -41.71 -6.09 15.64
N LYS A 385 -42.04 -4.84 15.97
CA LYS A 385 -43.20 -4.53 16.80
C LYS A 385 -44.40 -5.14 16.07
N THR A 386 -44.85 -6.30 16.54
CA THR A 386 -46.24 -6.70 16.40
C THR A 386 -47.06 -5.67 17.16
N ALA A 387 -47.70 -4.77 16.43
CA ALA A 387 -48.76 -3.94 17.00
C ALA A 387 -49.99 -4.84 17.26
N PRO A 388 -50.77 -4.55 18.32
CA PRO A 388 -51.88 -5.39 18.80
C PRO A 388 -53.04 -5.50 17.81
#